data_AF-A0A6A3RUJ4-F1
#
_entry.id   AF-A0A6A3RUJ4-F1
#
_cell.length_a   1.000
_cell.length_b   1.000
_cell.length_c   1.000
_cell.angle_alpha   90.00
_cell.angle_beta   90.00
_cell.angle_gamma   90.00
#
_symmetry.space_group_name_H-M   'P 1'
#
loop_
_entity.id
_entity.type
_entity.pdbx_description
1 polymer ?
#
loop_
_entity_poly.entity_id
_entity_poly.type
_entity_poly.pdbx_seq_one_letter_code
_entity_poly.pdbx_strand_id
1 'polypeptide(L)'
;MNSTSKVHPAELARPNCIAIVHDTLTKVFGGAANYWSSLQVGHRERYSVQRLLSFRDYYERTSPTRVFVVCSASLVPAFALAVVMECVPLKPPEAGWKAYYAFWIRLFVSSLPISFGAAFQVLEVIEPDVISTTGIAVTAVGTCAGYVALTMGIAASWKSPVPFGYVFCVPPFVGLYMVLLVLSIGPRVLARTPVLRRQLFSQLLIVAAQAILAIAYPLFSAVFNQLSGMQQSAFVFVLPVLKFCIKEVIARMASHLEECVGLIVVFSVDVCNVVYVAVCMQTAISPLTSVVMLGSDAFFVMLALRSIYYHAGANHSWRKERLNGGYLDDLMELIREAFRYANKPNAFPVPIRVRAPIELPLSLESARFISDLVHAKRRNAGEAQSLSVVSTRSMSRQEVKQNFNFGNVDIFPKGPGRVHAISSRSLARTNFEEVVRASARPTTVAPSSNSVAIADARDALQTLFHSEYVVMAEFVECAIPILYGVYLTCLYHLPTAAYYPHTRSMTPEKFKSAQLNFMMYAMVEFVSFASLSLLLKRKFGFSPLYQLAFVLETQRGILQGHFFLWVSWILQITLVHNGVDLKAPFK
;
A
#
# COMPACT_ATOMS: atom_id res chain seq x y z
N MET A 1 75.92 25.86 -31.55
CA MET A 1 76.74 25.35 -30.43
C MET A 1 75.84 25.25 -29.20
N ASN A 2 75.88 24.10 -28.54
CA ASN A 2 74.91 23.58 -27.58
C ASN A 2 74.66 24.48 -26.35
N SER A 3 73.39 24.68 -26.01
CA SER A 3 72.96 24.93 -24.63
C SER A 3 71.73 24.07 -24.34
N THR A 4 71.94 23.03 -23.54
CA THR A 4 70.95 22.04 -23.11
C THR A 4 70.05 22.64 -22.03
N SER A 5 68.82 23.01 -22.39
CA SER A 5 67.77 23.37 -21.42
C SER A 5 67.28 22.11 -20.71
N LYS A 6 67.56 22.00 -19.41
CA LYS A 6 66.99 20.98 -18.53
C LYS A 6 65.50 21.29 -18.32
N VAL A 7 64.62 20.45 -18.85
CA VAL A 7 63.18 20.49 -18.55
C VAL A 7 62.96 19.70 -17.25
N HIS A 8 62.55 20.38 -16.18
CA HIS A 8 61.98 19.71 -15.00
C HIS A 8 60.59 19.18 -15.36
N PRO A 9 60.25 17.91 -15.05
CA PRO A 9 58.88 17.45 -15.18
C PRO A 9 58.01 18.15 -14.14
N ALA A 10 56.95 18.82 -14.60
CA ALA A 10 55.92 19.38 -13.75
C ALA A 10 55.27 18.25 -12.94
N GLU A 11 55.24 18.41 -11.61
CA GLU A 11 54.45 17.56 -10.72
C GLU A 11 52.99 17.57 -11.19
N LEU A 12 52.53 16.42 -11.70
CA LEU A 12 51.13 16.18 -11.97
C LEU A 12 50.42 16.17 -10.60
N ALA A 13 49.74 17.27 -10.26
CA ALA A 13 48.93 17.38 -9.07
C ALA A 13 47.99 16.17 -9.00
N ARG A 14 48.25 15.26 -8.04
CA ARG A 14 47.39 14.09 -7.82
C ARG A 14 45.99 14.63 -7.48
N PRO A 15 44.94 14.26 -8.21
CA PRO A 15 43.59 14.65 -7.82
C PRO A 15 43.35 14.10 -6.41
N ASN A 16 42.96 14.98 -5.48
CA ASN A 16 42.72 14.63 -4.08
C ASN A 16 41.78 13.43 -4.02
N CYS A 17 42.33 12.26 -3.70
CA CYS A 17 41.61 10.98 -3.66
C CYS A 17 40.38 11.08 -2.73
N ILE A 18 40.48 11.93 -1.71
CA ILE A 18 39.40 12.27 -0.76
C ILE A 18 38.21 12.93 -1.47
N ALA A 19 38.44 13.82 -2.44
CA ALA A 19 37.37 14.50 -3.18
C ALA A 19 36.63 13.54 -4.13
N ILE A 20 37.36 12.62 -4.77
CA ILE A 20 36.78 11.58 -5.64
C ILE A 20 35.99 10.56 -4.81
N VAL A 21 36.52 10.15 -3.64
CA VAL A 21 35.83 9.25 -2.71
C VAL A 21 34.58 9.93 -2.13
N HIS A 22 34.64 11.21 -1.77
CA HIS A 22 33.48 11.97 -1.30
C HIS A 22 32.40 12.14 -2.38
N ASP A 23 32.79 12.47 -3.62
CA ASP A 23 31.86 12.59 -4.75
C ASP A 23 31.24 11.23 -5.13
N THR A 24 32.01 10.14 -5.05
CA THR A 24 31.50 8.79 -5.28
C THR A 24 30.55 8.36 -4.16
N LEU A 25 30.90 8.61 -2.90
CA LEU A 25 30.03 8.31 -1.75
C LEU A 25 28.75 9.12 -1.81
N THR A 26 28.80 10.42 -2.08
CA THR A 26 27.59 11.25 -2.21
C THR A 26 26.70 10.83 -3.39
N LYS A 27 27.28 10.37 -4.52
CA LYS A 27 26.52 9.78 -5.62
C LYS A 27 25.91 8.42 -5.28
N VAL A 28 26.63 7.57 -4.53
CA VAL A 28 26.11 6.27 -4.06
C VAL A 28 25.02 6.47 -3.01
N PHE A 29 25.21 7.38 -2.05
CA PHE A 29 24.21 7.76 -1.06
C PHE A 29 23.02 8.46 -1.70
N GLY A 30 23.24 9.32 -2.70
CA GLY A 30 22.17 9.96 -3.48
C GLY A 30 21.40 8.97 -4.33
N GLY A 31 22.09 8.02 -4.97
CA GLY A 31 21.47 6.91 -5.70
C GLY A 31 20.68 5.98 -4.79
N ALA A 32 21.21 5.66 -3.61
CA ALA A 32 20.54 4.87 -2.58
C ALA A 32 19.36 5.62 -1.95
N ALA A 33 19.47 6.93 -1.71
CA ALA A 33 18.38 7.78 -1.22
C ALA A 33 17.28 7.93 -2.26
N ASN A 34 17.62 8.10 -3.54
CA ASN A 34 16.66 8.14 -4.64
C ASN A 34 15.98 6.78 -4.85
N TYR A 35 16.73 5.68 -4.74
CA TYR A 35 16.19 4.33 -4.75
C TYR A 35 15.28 4.08 -3.53
N TRP A 36 15.69 4.52 -2.34
CA TRP A 36 14.88 4.47 -1.12
C TRP A 36 13.59 5.31 -1.24
N SER A 37 13.68 6.48 -1.85
CA SER A 37 12.52 7.36 -2.11
C SER A 37 11.56 6.74 -3.12
N SER A 38 12.05 6.04 -4.14
CA SER A 38 11.21 5.34 -5.14
C SER A 38 10.63 4.02 -4.62
N LEU A 39 11.22 3.48 -3.54
CA LEU A 39 10.71 2.33 -2.79
C LEU A 39 9.63 2.73 -1.77
N GLN A 40 9.53 4.00 -1.38
CA GLN A 40 8.45 4.44 -0.49
C GLN A 40 7.11 4.42 -1.21
N VAL A 41 6.19 3.59 -0.70
CA VAL A 41 4.85 3.40 -1.28
C VAL A 41 4.11 4.72 -1.50
N GLY A 42 4.20 5.65 -0.53
CA GLY A 42 3.58 6.97 -0.64
C GLY A 42 4.11 7.89 -1.75
N HIS A 43 5.22 7.55 -2.42
CA HIS A 43 5.76 8.28 -3.59
C HIS A 43 5.34 7.66 -4.95
N ARG A 44 4.77 6.46 -4.94
CA ARG A 44 4.38 5.73 -6.18
C ARG A 44 3.01 6.16 -6.72
N GLU A 45 2.21 6.78 -5.86
CA GLU A 45 0.81 7.10 -6.13
C GLU A 45 0.67 8.54 -6.60
N ARG A 46 -0.30 8.80 -7.47
CA ARG A 46 -0.61 10.14 -7.99
C ARG A 46 -1.91 10.62 -7.39
N TYR A 47 -1.84 11.67 -6.56
CA TYR A 47 -3.03 12.27 -5.96
C TYR A 47 -3.89 12.95 -7.03
N SER A 48 -5.18 12.63 -7.07
CA SER A 48 -6.13 13.28 -7.98
C SER A 48 -6.61 14.62 -7.44
N VAL A 49 -6.92 15.55 -8.34
CA VAL A 49 -7.56 16.84 -8.00
C VAL A 49 -8.94 16.60 -7.35
N GLN A 50 -9.67 15.56 -7.78
CA GLN A 50 -10.93 15.17 -7.17
C GLN A 50 -10.76 14.74 -5.70
N ARG A 51 -9.72 13.98 -5.36
CA ARG A 51 -9.43 13.61 -3.97
C ARG A 51 -9.08 14.83 -3.11
N LEU A 52 -8.28 15.76 -3.65
CA LEU A 52 -8.00 17.04 -2.98
C LEU A 52 -9.28 17.82 -2.65
N LEU A 53 -10.18 17.96 -3.63
CA LEU A 53 -11.41 18.72 -3.47
C LEU A 53 -12.39 18.08 -2.51
N SER A 54 -12.59 16.77 -2.63
CA SER A 54 -13.42 16.02 -1.67
C SER A 54 -12.87 16.13 -0.25
N PHE A 55 -11.54 16.11 -0.07
CA PHE A 55 -10.92 16.36 1.23
C PHE A 55 -11.15 17.80 1.72
N ARG A 56 -11.02 18.82 0.87
CA ARG A 56 -11.33 20.21 1.22
C ARG A 56 -12.79 20.37 1.66
N ASP A 57 -13.72 19.85 0.86
CA ASP A 57 -15.16 19.88 1.17
C ASP A 57 -15.46 19.17 2.49
N TYR A 58 -14.75 18.07 2.77
CA TYR A 58 -14.85 17.35 4.03
C TYR A 58 -14.32 18.18 5.21
N TYR A 59 -13.16 18.81 5.05
CA TYR A 59 -12.55 19.68 6.05
C TYR A 59 -13.46 20.86 6.43
N GLU A 60 -14.05 21.52 5.43
CA GLU A 60 -14.95 22.68 5.65
C GLU A 60 -16.29 22.28 6.30
N ARG A 61 -16.81 21.09 5.98
CA ARG A 61 -18.14 20.64 6.46
C ARG A 61 -18.11 19.95 7.82
N THR A 62 -16.98 19.35 8.21
CA THR A 62 -16.95 18.38 9.32
C THR A 62 -16.51 19.03 10.63
N SER A 63 -17.28 18.83 11.70
CA SER A 63 -16.91 19.33 13.03
C SER A 63 -15.73 18.54 13.63
N PRO A 64 -14.86 19.18 14.44
CA PRO A 64 -13.75 18.50 15.10
C PRO A 64 -14.19 17.30 15.98
N THR A 65 -15.37 17.38 16.59
CA THR A 65 -15.94 16.29 17.38
C THR A 65 -16.24 15.05 16.54
N ARG A 66 -16.81 15.23 15.34
CA ARG A 66 -17.08 14.11 14.43
C ARG A 66 -15.76 13.47 13.97
N VAL A 67 -14.77 14.29 13.61
CA VAL A 67 -13.43 13.81 13.25
C VAL A 67 -12.82 12.96 14.37
N PHE A 68 -12.88 13.42 15.62
CA PHE A 68 -12.39 12.67 16.77
C PHE A 68 -13.12 11.33 16.93
N VAL A 69 -14.45 11.33 16.89
CA VAL A 69 -15.27 10.11 17.03
C VAL A 69 -14.94 9.10 15.92
N VAL A 70 -14.82 9.55 14.67
CA VAL A 70 -14.45 8.68 13.53
C VAL A 70 -13.09 8.03 13.78
N CYS A 71 -12.07 8.82 14.14
CA CYS A 71 -10.73 8.30 14.40
C CYS A 71 -10.71 7.30 15.56
N SER A 72 -11.37 7.61 16.67
CA SER A 72 -11.41 6.73 17.84
C SER A 72 -12.23 5.46 17.64
N ALA A 73 -13.34 5.54 16.89
CA ALA A 73 -14.27 4.42 16.72
C ALA A 73 -13.88 3.45 15.60
N SER A 74 -12.99 3.83 14.67
CA SER A 74 -12.74 3.04 13.46
C SER A 74 -12.14 1.65 13.71
N LEU A 75 -11.24 1.50 14.70
CA LEU A 75 -10.62 0.20 15.02
C LEU A 75 -11.40 -0.62 16.06
N VAL A 76 -12.30 0.02 16.80
CA VAL A 76 -13.03 -0.59 17.93
C VAL A 76 -13.89 -1.79 17.51
N PRO A 77 -14.64 -1.79 16.37
CA PRO A 77 -15.48 -2.92 15.98
C PRO A 77 -14.74 -4.26 15.88
N ALA A 78 -13.52 -4.26 15.32
CA ALA A 78 -12.74 -5.48 15.15
C ALA A 78 -12.26 -6.06 16.49
N PHE A 79 -11.79 -5.21 17.41
CA PHE A 79 -11.40 -5.63 18.75
C PHE A 79 -12.60 -6.00 19.63
N ALA A 80 -13.71 -5.27 19.51
CA ALA A 80 -14.95 -5.58 20.21
C ALA A 80 -15.47 -6.96 19.80
N LEU A 81 -15.46 -7.27 18.49
CA LEU A 81 -15.79 -8.60 18.00
C LEU A 81 -14.86 -9.65 18.59
N ALA A 82 -13.54 -9.40 18.62
CA ALA A 82 -12.59 -10.33 19.23
C ALA A 82 -12.93 -10.60 20.71
N VAL A 83 -13.23 -9.56 21.50
CA VAL A 83 -13.65 -9.73 22.91
C VAL A 83 -14.96 -10.51 23.03
N VAL A 84 -15.98 -10.19 22.22
CA VAL A 84 -17.26 -10.92 22.20
C VAL A 84 -17.03 -12.41 21.91
N MET A 85 -16.08 -12.71 21.03
CA MET A 85 -15.71 -14.08 20.68
C MET A 85 -15.03 -14.80 21.84
N GLU A 86 -14.20 -14.12 22.62
CA GLU A 86 -13.59 -14.68 23.83
C GLU A 86 -14.59 -15.02 24.93
N CYS A 87 -15.74 -14.35 24.95
CA CYS A 87 -16.84 -14.65 25.88
C CYS A 87 -17.53 -15.99 25.60
N VAL A 88 -17.35 -16.58 24.42
CA VAL A 88 -17.94 -17.88 24.07
C VAL A 88 -17.08 -19.00 24.68
N PRO A 89 -17.62 -19.78 25.65
CA PRO A 89 -16.83 -20.74 26.42
C PRO A 89 -16.40 -21.92 25.55
N LEU A 90 -15.10 -22.23 25.60
CA LEU A 90 -14.52 -23.36 24.90
C LEU A 90 -14.38 -24.58 25.82
N LYS A 91 -14.55 -25.77 25.25
CA LYS A 91 -14.22 -27.05 25.88
C LYS A 91 -12.84 -27.54 25.42
N PRO A 92 -12.17 -28.43 26.17
CA PRO A 92 -10.89 -28.98 25.74
C PRO A 92 -10.97 -29.67 24.36
N PRO A 93 -9.95 -29.50 23.49
CA PRO A 93 -9.93 -30.11 22.17
C PRO A 93 -9.92 -31.65 22.21
N GLU A 94 -9.47 -32.23 23.31
CA GLU A 94 -9.43 -33.68 23.59
C GLU A 94 -10.84 -34.30 23.63
N ALA A 95 -11.89 -33.51 23.89
CA ALA A 95 -13.28 -33.98 23.92
C ALA A 95 -13.82 -34.36 22.52
N GLY A 96 -13.04 -34.10 21.45
CA GLY A 96 -13.38 -34.44 20.07
C GLY A 96 -14.34 -33.46 19.40
N TRP A 97 -14.41 -33.55 18.08
CA TRP A 97 -15.05 -32.55 17.19
C TRP A 97 -16.53 -32.28 17.40
N LYS A 98 -17.25 -33.25 17.95
CA LYS A 98 -18.67 -33.10 18.29
C LYS A 98 -18.87 -32.30 19.58
N ALA A 99 -17.94 -32.41 20.53
CA ALA A 99 -18.07 -31.79 21.84
C ALA A 99 -17.68 -30.30 21.85
N TYR A 100 -16.87 -29.83 20.90
CA TYR A 100 -16.40 -28.44 20.82
C TYR A 100 -17.24 -27.53 19.89
N TYR A 101 -18.56 -27.71 19.80
CA TYR A 101 -19.45 -26.91 18.92
C TYR A 101 -19.32 -25.38 19.04
N ALA A 102 -18.97 -24.89 20.24
CA ALA A 102 -18.70 -23.48 20.49
C ALA A 102 -17.56 -22.92 19.61
N PHE A 103 -16.55 -23.73 19.29
CA PHE A 103 -15.49 -23.35 18.37
C PHE A 103 -16.02 -23.18 16.94
N TRP A 104 -16.96 -24.02 16.48
CA TRP A 104 -17.56 -23.87 15.15
C TRP A 104 -18.41 -22.61 15.03
N ILE A 105 -19.15 -22.27 16.09
CA ILE A 105 -19.90 -21.00 16.18
C ILE A 105 -18.92 -19.82 16.10
N ARG A 106 -17.85 -19.87 16.89
CA ARG A 106 -16.77 -18.86 16.82
C ARG A 106 -16.22 -18.74 15.41
N LEU A 107 -15.88 -19.85 14.76
CA LEU A 107 -15.33 -19.86 13.40
C LEU A 107 -16.28 -19.22 12.38
N PHE A 108 -17.59 -19.45 12.51
CA PHE A 108 -18.61 -18.80 11.68
C PHE A 108 -18.68 -17.29 11.94
N VAL A 109 -18.74 -16.89 13.21
CA VAL A 109 -18.90 -15.48 13.61
C VAL A 109 -17.65 -14.65 13.25
N SER A 110 -16.43 -15.19 13.36
CA SER A 110 -15.21 -14.47 12.96
C SER A 110 -15.07 -14.36 11.44
N SER A 111 -15.47 -15.39 10.68
CA SER A 111 -15.31 -15.40 9.22
C SER A 111 -16.35 -14.53 8.50
N LEU A 112 -17.52 -14.30 9.11
CA LEU A 112 -18.60 -13.49 8.55
C LEU A 112 -18.19 -12.07 8.13
N PRO A 113 -17.66 -11.22 9.05
CA PRO A 113 -17.25 -9.87 8.69
C PRO A 113 -16.03 -9.84 7.77
N ILE A 114 -15.19 -10.88 7.79
CA ILE A 114 -14.09 -11.04 6.83
C ILE A 114 -14.65 -11.24 5.43
N SER A 115 -15.68 -12.09 5.28
CA SER A 115 -16.29 -12.38 3.99
C SER A 115 -17.07 -11.17 3.43
N PHE A 116 -17.80 -10.44 4.28
CA PHE A 116 -18.41 -9.16 3.88
C PHE A 116 -17.35 -8.10 3.55
N GLY A 117 -16.25 -8.04 4.31
CA GLY A 117 -15.12 -7.17 4.02
C GLY A 117 -14.50 -7.44 2.64
N ALA A 118 -14.32 -8.70 2.28
CA ALA A 118 -13.87 -9.11 0.96
C ALA A 118 -14.87 -8.69 -0.14
N ALA A 119 -16.18 -8.74 0.15
CA ALA A 119 -17.19 -8.28 -0.80
C ALA A 119 -17.09 -6.78 -1.05
N PHE A 120 -16.89 -5.97 -0.01
CA PHE A 120 -16.69 -4.52 -0.17
C PHE A 120 -15.42 -4.19 -0.98
N GLN A 121 -14.32 -4.92 -0.77
CA GLN A 121 -13.11 -4.75 -1.59
C GLN A 121 -13.35 -5.05 -3.07
N VAL A 122 -14.15 -6.07 -3.36
CA VAL A 122 -14.52 -6.44 -4.73
C VAL A 122 -15.47 -5.41 -5.35
N LEU A 123 -16.44 -4.91 -4.59
CA LEU A 123 -17.42 -3.92 -5.06
C LEU A 123 -16.80 -2.57 -5.42
N GLU A 124 -15.72 -2.15 -4.75
CA GLU A 124 -15.05 -0.89 -5.07
C GLU A 124 -14.29 -0.93 -6.41
N VAL A 125 -14.05 -2.13 -6.95
CA VAL A 125 -13.23 -2.33 -8.16
C VAL A 125 -14.10 -2.66 -9.37
N ILE A 126 -15.30 -3.19 -9.14
CA ILE A 126 -16.24 -3.63 -10.17
C ILE A 126 -17.26 -2.53 -10.47
N GLU A 127 -17.80 -2.52 -11.70
CA GLU A 127 -18.88 -1.62 -12.07
C GLU A 127 -20.12 -1.79 -11.15
N PRO A 128 -20.82 -0.69 -10.81
CA PRO A 128 -22.09 -0.76 -10.09
C PRO A 128 -23.07 -1.71 -10.79
N ASP A 129 -23.90 -2.40 -10.00
CA ASP A 129 -24.97 -3.31 -10.45
C ASP A 129 -24.57 -4.68 -11.05
N VAL A 130 -23.28 -5.03 -11.07
CA VAL A 130 -22.83 -6.37 -11.51
C VAL A 130 -23.25 -7.48 -10.54
N ILE A 131 -23.39 -7.17 -9.25
CA ILE A 131 -23.79 -8.13 -8.22
C ILE A 131 -24.94 -7.57 -7.37
N SER A 132 -25.96 -8.40 -7.13
CA SER A 132 -27.09 -8.03 -6.29
C SER A 132 -26.73 -8.08 -4.80
N THR A 133 -27.43 -7.31 -3.96
CA THR A 133 -27.30 -7.37 -2.49
C THR A 133 -27.54 -8.79 -1.95
N THR A 134 -28.50 -9.51 -2.54
CA THR A 134 -28.73 -10.92 -2.24
C THR A 134 -27.54 -11.78 -2.62
N GLY A 135 -26.92 -11.55 -3.79
CA GLY A 135 -25.71 -12.24 -4.22
C GLY A 135 -24.52 -12.03 -3.28
N ILE A 136 -24.35 -10.81 -2.77
CA ILE A 136 -23.34 -10.51 -1.74
C ILE A 136 -23.61 -11.30 -0.46
N ALA A 137 -24.86 -11.28 0.04
CA ALA A 137 -25.23 -12.00 1.26
C ALA A 137 -25.07 -13.53 1.10
N VAL A 138 -25.48 -14.09 -0.04
CA VAL A 138 -25.33 -15.51 -0.37
C VAL A 138 -23.86 -15.90 -0.46
N THR A 139 -23.03 -15.06 -1.10
CA THR A 139 -21.59 -15.29 -1.17
C THR A 139 -20.99 -15.28 0.23
N ALA A 140 -21.24 -14.24 1.02
CA ALA A 140 -20.63 -14.10 2.34
C ALA A 140 -21.05 -15.21 3.33
N VAL A 141 -22.36 -15.39 3.51
CA VAL A 141 -22.91 -16.39 4.44
C VAL A 141 -22.62 -17.81 3.94
N GLY A 142 -22.75 -18.04 2.63
CA GLY A 142 -22.47 -19.33 2.01
C GLY A 142 -21.00 -19.74 2.13
N THR A 143 -20.07 -18.80 1.96
CA THR A 143 -18.63 -19.07 2.19
C THR A 143 -18.38 -19.43 3.64
N CYS A 144 -18.94 -18.70 4.60
CA CYS A 144 -18.77 -19.00 6.03
C CYS A 144 -19.36 -20.37 6.40
N ALA A 145 -20.56 -20.68 5.94
CA ALA A 145 -21.20 -21.97 6.20
C ALA A 145 -20.42 -23.12 5.56
N GLY A 146 -20.00 -22.96 4.30
CA GLY A 146 -19.18 -23.93 3.58
C GLY A 146 -17.81 -24.11 4.21
N TYR A 147 -17.17 -23.03 4.68
CA TYR A 147 -15.91 -23.05 5.40
C TYR A 147 -16.01 -23.87 6.70
N VAL A 148 -17.02 -23.58 7.53
CA VAL A 148 -17.25 -24.33 8.78
C VAL A 148 -17.58 -25.78 8.48
N ALA A 149 -18.46 -26.08 7.52
CA ALA A 149 -18.81 -27.45 7.14
C ALA A 149 -17.59 -28.23 6.63
N LEU A 150 -16.75 -27.60 5.80
CA LEU A 150 -15.52 -28.21 5.29
C LEU A 150 -14.53 -28.50 6.43
N THR A 151 -14.29 -27.53 7.32
CA THR A 151 -13.40 -27.73 8.47
C THR A 151 -13.92 -28.79 9.44
N MET A 152 -15.23 -28.86 9.67
CA MET A 152 -15.87 -29.93 10.43
C MET A 152 -15.67 -31.29 9.75
N GLY A 153 -15.85 -31.36 8.42
CA GLY A 153 -15.63 -32.59 7.65
C GLY A 153 -14.19 -33.09 7.73
N ILE A 154 -13.20 -32.19 7.62
CA ILE A 154 -11.78 -32.51 7.77
C ILE A 154 -11.46 -32.98 9.20
N ALA A 155 -12.01 -32.30 10.21
CA ALA A 155 -11.84 -32.70 11.61
C ALA A 155 -12.47 -34.08 11.89
N ALA A 156 -13.56 -34.43 11.21
CA ALA A 156 -14.22 -35.72 11.33
C ALA A 156 -13.49 -36.86 10.59
N SER A 157 -12.83 -36.57 9.46
CA SER A 157 -12.22 -37.58 8.60
C SER A 157 -10.71 -37.80 8.82
N TRP A 158 -9.99 -36.79 9.34
CA TRP A 158 -8.54 -36.85 9.44
C TRP A 158 -8.01 -36.80 10.87
N LYS A 159 -7.96 -35.60 11.47
CA LYS A 159 -7.47 -35.39 12.83
C LYS A 159 -8.14 -34.17 13.45
N SER A 160 -8.47 -34.29 14.73
CA SER A 160 -9.08 -33.25 15.54
C SER A 160 -8.16 -32.93 16.72
N PRO A 161 -7.76 -31.65 16.93
CA PRO A 161 -7.92 -30.50 16.04
C PRO A 161 -7.17 -30.62 14.72
N VAL A 162 -7.62 -29.89 13.69
CA VAL A 162 -6.97 -29.89 12.36
C VAL A 162 -5.59 -29.21 12.49
N PRO A 163 -4.47 -29.88 12.11
CA PRO A 163 -3.15 -29.29 12.19
C PRO A 163 -3.04 -27.98 11.39
N PHE A 164 -2.61 -26.90 12.05
CA PHE A 164 -2.57 -25.55 11.46
C PHE A 164 -3.90 -25.14 10.80
N GLY A 165 -5.04 -25.54 11.36
CA GLY A 165 -6.37 -25.46 10.74
C GLY A 165 -6.72 -24.09 10.18
N TYR A 166 -6.36 -23.01 10.88
CA TYR A 166 -6.60 -21.64 10.41
C TYR A 166 -5.84 -21.37 9.09
N VAL A 167 -4.52 -21.61 9.04
CA VAL A 167 -3.67 -21.44 7.84
C VAL A 167 -4.05 -22.41 6.73
N PHE A 168 -4.22 -23.69 7.07
CA PHE A 168 -4.54 -24.77 6.15
C PHE A 168 -5.84 -24.49 5.37
N CYS A 169 -6.81 -23.84 6.03
CA CYS A 169 -8.11 -23.59 5.42
C CYS A 169 -8.24 -22.24 4.69
N VAL A 170 -7.18 -21.43 4.59
CA VAL A 170 -7.20 -20.18 3.80
C VAL A 170 -7.47 -20.46 2.31
N PRO A 171 -6.73 -21.35 1.62
CA PRO A 171 -7.00 -21.60 0.21
C PRO A 171 -8.41 -22.14 -0.05
N PRO A 172 -8.93 -23.11 0.75
CA PRO A 172 -10.33 -23.51 0.63
C PRO A 172 -11.35 -22.40 0.88
N PHE A 173 -11.12 -21.52 1.87
CA PHE A 173 -11.98 -20.37 2.13
C PHE A 173 -12.04 -19.43 0.93
N VAL A 174 -10.87 -19.05 0.39
CA VAL A 174 -10.77 -18.18 -0.80
C VAL A 174 -11.38 -18.87 -2.03
N GLY A 175 -11.15 -20.18 -2.21
CA GLY A 175 -11.73 -20.95 -3.30
C GLY A 175 -13.26 -20.98 -3.25
N LEU A 176 -13.85 -21.30 -2.09
CA LEU A 176 -15.29 -21.27 -1.87
C LEU A 176 -15.88 -19.88 -2.09
N TYR A 177 -15.19 -18.84 -1.62
CA TYR A 177 -15.57 -17.45 -1.84
C TYR A 177 -15.63 -17.11 -3.33
N MET A 178 -14.57 -17.42 -4.08
CA MET A 178 -14.52 -17.15 -5.51
C MET A 178 -15.59 -17.93 -6.29
N VAL A 179 -15.85 -19.20 -5.94
CA VAL A 179 -16.90 -19.99 -6.58
C VAL A 179 -18.28 -19.36 -6.35
N LEU A 180 -18.63 -19.04 -5.10
CA LEU A 180 -19.92 -18.44 -4.78
C LEU A 180 -20.08 -17.02 -5.34
N LEU A 181 -18.99 -16.25 -5.39
CA LEU A 181 -18.96 -14.93 -6.01
C LEU A 181 -19.25 -15.04 -7.52
N VAL A 182 -18.59 -15.96 -8.22
CA VAL A 182 -18.80 -16.19 -9.65
C VAL A 182 -20.21 -16.69 -9.94
N LEU A 183 -20.78 -17.55 -9.07
CA LEU A 183 -22.17 -17.98 -9.18
C LEU A 183 -23.15 -16.82 -8.96
N SER A 184 -22.85 -15.92 -8.01
CA SER A 184 -23.67 -14.75 -7.70
C SER A 184 -23.65 -13.67 -8.78
N ILE A 185 -22.50 -13.47 -9.43
CA ILE A 185 -22.35 -12.59 -10.61
C ILE A 185 -22.98 -13.24 -11.86
N GLY A 186 -22.92 -14.56 -11.96
CA GLY A 186 -23.34 -15.32 -13.12
C GLY A 186 -22.14 -15.70 -14.02
N PRO A 187 -21.84 -17.00 -14.19
CA PRO A 187 -20.70 -17.46 -14.98
C PRO A 187 -20.72 -16.96 -16.44
N ARG A 188 -21.91 -16.78 -17.01
CA ARG A 188 -22.09 -16.28 -18.38
C ARG A 188 -21.74 -14.80 -18.52
N VAL A 189 -22.02 -13.99 -17.50
CA VAL A 189 -21.66 -12.56 -17.47
C VAL A 189 -20.15 -12.44 -17.41
N LEU A 190 -19.51 -13.20 -16.53
CA LEU A 190 -18.06 -13.22 -16.40
C LEU A 190 -17.35 -13.71 -17.67
N ALA A 191 -17.91 -14.69 -18.37
CA ALA A 191 -17.36 -15.19 -19.63
C ALA A 191 -17.44 -14.14 -20.76
N ARG A 192 -18.44 -13.26 -20.75
CA ARG A 192 -18.65 -12.22 -21.77
C ARG A 192 -17.84 -10.95 -21.50
N THR A 193 -17.54 -10.64 -20.24
CA THR A 193 -16.89 -9.38 -19.83
C THR A 193 -15.42 -9.62 -19.44
N PRO A 194 -14.45 -9.46 -20.37
CA PRO A 194 -13.04 -9.72 -20.08
C PRO A 194 -12.43 -8.74 -19.06
N VAL A 195 -12.99 -7.52 -18.95
CA VAL A 195 -12.56 -6.50 -17.97
C VAL A 195 -12.84 -6.96 -16.54
N LEU A 196 -14.06 -7.43 -16.28
CA LEU A 196 -14.48 -7.98 -14.99
C LEU A 196 -13.60 -9.16 -14.55
N ARG A 197 -13.31 -10.07 -15.48
CA ARG A 197 -12.40 -11.20 -15.21
C ARG A 197 -11.01 -10.73 -14.84
N ARG A 198 -10.48 -9.71 -15.52
CA ARG A 198 -9.18 -9.13 -15.21
C ARG A 198 -9.17 -8.46 -13.83
N GLN A 199 -10.24 -7.73 -13.48
CA GLN A 199 -10.40 -7.10 -12.16
C GLN A 199 -10.42 -8.15 -11.04
N LEU A 200 -11.25 -9.19 -11.15
CA LEU A 200 -11.32 -10.28 -10.18
C LEU A 200 -10.00 -11.04 -10.04
N PHE A 201 -9.32 -11.32 -11.15
CA PHE A 201 -8.01 -11.95 -11.11
C PHE A 201 -6.96 -11.08 -10.42
N SER A 202 -6.99 -9.77 -10.68
CA SER A 202 -6.11 -8.79 -10.05
C SER A 202 -6.33 -8.71 -8.53
N GLN A 203 -7.60 -8.75 -8.09
CA GLN A 203 -7.96 -8.84 -6.67
C GLN A 203 -7.48 -10.16 -6.03
N LEU A 204 -7.63 -11.29 -6.72
CA LEU A 204 -7.10 -12.57 -6.24
C LEU A 204 -5.58 -12.53 -6.05
N LEU A 205 -4.84 -11.85 -6.94
CA LEU A 205 -3.39 -11.66 -6.77
C LEU A 205 -3.04 -10.81 -5.55
N ILE A 206 -3.81 -9.77 -5.22
CA ILE A 206 -3.63 -8.99 -3.99
C ILE A 206 -3.87 -9.87 -2.76
N VAL A 207 -4.97 -10.63 -2.73
CA VAL A 207 -5.29 -11.55 -1.62
C VAL A 207 -4.20 -12.62 -1.46
N ALA A 208 -3.69 -13.16 -2.56
CA ALA A 208 -2.58 -14.11 -2.54
C ALA A 208 -1.28 -13.48 -2.02
N ALA A 209 -0.98 -12.23 -2.37
CA ALA A 209 0.17 -11.50 -1.82
C ALA A 209 0.00 -11.24 -0.32
N GLN A 210 -1.21 -10.91 0.14
CA GLN A 210 -1.52 -10.75 1.56
C GLN A 210 -1.39 -12.07 2.34
N ALA A 211 -1.62 -13.24 1.71
CA ALA A 211 -1.41 -14.53 2.37
C ALA A 211 0.04 -14.74 2.87
N ILE A 212 1.02 -14.01 2.33
CA ILE A 212 2.39 -13.98 2.85
C ILE A 212 2.41 -13.53 4.32
N LEU A 213 1.59 -12.54 4.70
CA LEU A 213 1.48 -12.06 6.09
C LEU A 213 1.00 -13.18 7.01
N ALA A 214 0.01 -13.95 6.56
CA ALA A 214 -0.60 -15.05 7.32
C ALA A 214 0.36 -16.23 7.57
N ILE A 215 1.47 -16.31 6.85
CA ILE A 215 2.49 -17.37 7.00
C ILE A 215 3.75 -16.82 7.67
N ALA A 216 4.25 -15.68 7.19
CA ALA A 216 5.55 -15.15 7.58
C ALA A 216 5.59 -14.72 9.05
N TYR A 217 4.55 -14.07 9.56
CA TYR A 217 4.52 -13.61 10.95
C TYR A 217 4.33 -14.74 11.97
N PRO A 218 3.47 -15.75 11.76
CA PRO A 218 3.46 -16.95 12.61
C PRO A 218 4.82 -17.67 12.61
N LEU A 219 5.47 -17.79 11.46
CA LEU A 219 6.80 -18.40 11.37
C LEU A 219 7.84 -17.59 12.15
N PHE A 220 7.83 -16.27 12.00
CA PHE A 220 8.66 -15.37 12.80
C PHE A 220 8.41 -15.58 14.30
N SER A 221 7.15 -15.61 14.73
CA SER A 221 6.78 -15.82 16.14
C SER A 221 7.24 -17.19 16.67
N ALA A 222 7.12 -18.25 15.87
CA ALA A 222 7.57 -19.59 16.22
C ALA A 222 9.08 -19.65 16.44
N VAL A 223 9.85 -19.00 15.56
CA VAL A 223 11.32 -18.88 15.71
C VAL A 223 11.65 -18.02 16.93
N PHE A 224 11.06 -16.84 17.05
CA PHE A 224 11.30 -15.90 18.15
C PHE A 224 11.09 -16.55 19.53
N ASN A 225 10.02 -17.33 19.70
CA ASN A 225 9.71 -17.99 20.97
C ASN A 225 10.68 -19.13 21.35
N GLN A 226 11.59 -19.55 20.46
CA GLN A 226 12.61 -20.57 20.74
C GLN A 226 13.99 -19.99 21.01
N LEU A 227 14.19 -18.71 20.71
CA LEU A 227 15.47 -18.04 20.91
C LEU A 227 15.67 -17.68 22.39
N SER A 228 16.92 -17.68 22.83
CA SER A 228 17.31 -17.10 24.12
C SER A 228 17.14 -15.57 24.12
N GLY A 229 17.09 -14.91 25.29
CA GLY A 229 16.79 -13.47 25.37
C GLY A 229 17.71 -12.55 24.54
N MET A 230 19.01 -12.87 24.43
CA MET A 230 19.94 -12.11 23.57
C MET A 230 19.67 -12.35 22.09
N GLN A 231 19.38 -13.60 21.71
CA GLN A 231 19.03 -13.96 20.35
C GLN A 231 17.67 -13.37 19.94
N GLN A 232 16.68 -13.35 20.83
CA GLN A 232 15.40 -12.65 20.63
C GLN A 232 15.63 -11.18 20.30
N SER A 233 16.46 -10.49 21.09
CA SER A 233 16.78 -9.07 20.89
C SER A 233 17.43 -8.79 19.53
N ALA A 234 18.35 -9.65 19.08
CA ALA A 234 18.95 -9.55 17.75
C ALA A 234 17.95 -9.89 16.63
N PHE A 235 17.07 -10.87 16.84
CA PHE A 235 16.10 -11.33 15.84
C PHE A 235 14.99 -10.30 15.58
N VAL A 236 14.72 -9.37 16.52
CA VAL A 236 13.78 -8.25 16.32
C VAL A 236 14.09 -7.45 15.04
N PHE A 237 15.35 -7.29 14.67
CA PHE A 237 15.74 -6.54 13.47
C PHE A 237 15.28 -7.18 12.15
N VAL A 238 14.80 -8.42 12.19
CA VAL A 238 14.15 -9.07 11.04
C VAL A 238 12.75 -8.48 10.79
N LEU A 239 12.05 -7.96 11.81
CA LEU A 239 10.70 -7.40 11.65
C LEU A 239 10.67 -6.18 10.70
N PRO A 240 11.54 -5.17 10.84
CA PRO A 240 11.59 -4.07 9.86
C PRO A 240 11.87 -4.53 8.43
N VAL A 241 12.75 -5.52 8.24
CA VAL A 241 13.06 -6.09 6.93
C VAL A 241 11.86 -6.84 6.36
N LEU A 242 11.20 -7.65 7.18
CA LEU A 242 9.98 -8.39 6.81
C LEU A 242 8.86 -7.42 6.41
N LYS A 243 8.59 -6.42 7.26
CA LYS A 243 7.63 -5.34 7.02
C LYS A 243 7.93 -4.68 5.67
N PHE A 244 9.16 -4.23 5.45
CA PHE A 244 9.57 -3.58 4.20
C PHE A 244 9.37 -4.47 2.96
N CYS A 245 9.84 -5.71 2.99
CA CYS A 245 9.71 -6.65 1.88
C CYS A 245 8.25 -6.93 1.52
N ILE A 246 7.38 -7.12 2.53
CA ILE A 246 5.96 -7.40 2.27
C ILE A 246 5.23 -6.15 1.76
N LYS A 247 5.52 -4.96 2.31
CA LYS A 247 5.00 -3.69 1.77
C LYS A 247 5.30 -3.57 0.29
N GLU A 248 6.53 -3.89 -0.12
CA GLU A 248 6.96 -3.80 -1.51
C GLU A 248 6.23 -4.78 -2.42
N VAL A 249 6.06 -6.03 -1.98
CA VAL A 249 5.32 -7.05 -2.74
C VAL A 249 3.86 -6.64 -2.92
N ILE A 250 3.17 -6.25 -1.84
CA ILE A 250 1.76 -5.85 -1.90
C ILE A 250 1.60 -4.57 -2.73
N ALA A 251 2.49 -3.59 -2.58
CA ALA A 251 2.44 -2.36 -3.37
C ALA A 251 2.58 -2.62 -4.88
N ARG A 252 3.44 -3.56 -5.28
CA ARG A 252 3.59 -3.96 -6.69
C ARG A 252 2.33 -4.62 -7.23
N MET A 253 1.72 -5.53 -6.47
CA MET A 253 0.50 -6.23 -6.91
C MET A 253 -0.72 -5.31 -6.94
N ALA A 254 -0.82 -4.39 -5.98
CA ALA A 254 -1.88 -3.40 -5.90
C ALA A 254 -1.69 -2.20 -6.84
N SER A 255 -0.58 -2.11 -7.59
CA SER A 255 -0.24 -0.93 -8.43
C SER A 255 -1.33 -0.47 -9.39
N HIS A 256 -2.22 -1.37 -9.81
CA HIS A 256 -3.38 -1.07 -10.67
C HIS A 256 -4.51 -0.31 -9.96
N LEU A 257 -4.53 -0.27 -8.63
CA LEU A 257 -5.52 0.44 -7.81
C LEU A 257 -5.14 1.90 -7.51
N GLU A 258 -4.00 2.35 -8.06
CA GLU A 258 -3.52 3.72 -8.10
C GLU A 258 -3.49 4.48 -6.75
N GLU A 259 -4.62 5.01 -6.26
CA GLU A 259 -4.73 5.83 -5.03
C GLU A 259 -5.07 4.99 -3.78
N CYS A 260 -5.33 3.68 -3.93
CA CYS A 260 -5.61 2.77 -2.81
C CYS A 260 -4.39 1.95 -2.36
N VAL A 261 -3.23 2.11 -3.02
CA VAL A 261 -2.08 1.24 -2.76
C VAL A 261 -1.59 1.42 -1.32
N GLY A 262 -1.42 2.67 -0.90
CA GLY A 262 -0.98 3.02 0.45
C GLY A 262 -1.98 2.60 1.51
N LEU A 263 -3.28 2.71 1.21
CA LEU A 263 -4.36 2.24 2.08
C LEU A 263 -4.27 0.72 2.31
N ILE A 264 -4.20 -0.06 1.23
CA ILE A 264 -4.09 -1.52 1.33
C ILE A 264 -2.83 -1.91 2.07
N VAL A 265 -1.69 -1.27 1.77
CA VAL A 265 -0.40 -1.57 2.41
C VAL A 265 -0.43 -1.26 3.91
N VAL A 266 -0.92 -0.09 4.33
CA VAL A 266 -0.99 0.29 5.76
C VAL A 266 -1.94 -0.63 6.51
N PHE A 267 -3.18 -0.77 6.03
CA PHE A 267 -4.19 -1.53 6.76
C PHE A 267 -4.05 -3.05 6.66
N SER A 268 -3.12 -3.55 5.83
CA SER A 268 -2.69 -4.94 5.88
C SER A 268 -1.38 -5.12 6.64
N VAL A 269 -0.29 -4.56 6.13
CA VAL A 269 1.06 -4.83 6.64
C VAL A 269 1.28 -4.17 7.99
N ASP A 270 0.91 -2.90 8.17
CA ASP A 270 1.18 -2.19 9.42
C ASP A 270 0.27 -2.70 10.53
N VAL A 271 -1.02 -2.91 10.25
CA VAL A 271 -1.95 -3.54 11.21
C VAL A 271 -1.42 -4.91 11.66
N CYS A 272 -1.04 -5.79 10.71
CA CYS A 272 -0.44 -7.07 11.05
C CYS A 272 0.82 -6.93 11.90
N ASN A 273 1.75 -6.10 11.42
CA ASN A 273 3.04 -5.92 12.06
C ASN A 273 2.87 -5.48 13.51
N VAL A 274 2.03 -4.48 13.78
CA VAL A 274 1.85 -3.92 15.12
C VAL A 274 1.17 -4.91 16.05
N VAL A 275 0.14 -5.64 15.59
CA VAL A 275 -0.48 -6.69 16.41
C VAL A 275 0.55 -7.79 16.74
N TYR A 276 1.38 -8.20 15.78
CA TYR A 276 2.42 -9.20 16.03
C TYR A 276 3.55 -8.70 16.94
N VAL A 277 3.98 -7.46 16.78
CA VAL A 277 4.93 -6.82 17.71
C VAL A 277 4.35 -6.85 19.12
N ALA A 278 3.08 -6.49 19.29
CA ALA A 278 2.41 -6.55 20.60
C ALA A 278 2.41 -7.98 21.19
N VAL A 279 2.08 -9.00 20.37
CA VAL A 279 2.16 -10.42 20.80
C VAL A 279 3.59 -10.80 21.19
N CYS A 280 4.61 -10.40 20.42
CA CYS A 280 6.01 -10.70 20.73
C CYS A 280 6.51 -9.95 21.98
N MET A 281 6.07 -8.71 22.21
CA MET A 281 6.34 -7.98 23.45
C MET A 281 5.72 -8.70 24.66
N GLN A 282 4.55 -9.33 24.49
CA GLN A 282 3.93 -10.15 25.52
C GLN A 282 4.76 -11.39 25.87
N THR A 283 5.32 -12.07 24.85
CA THR A 283 6.04 -13.34 25.03
C THR A 283 7.54 -13.17 25.24
N ALA A 284 8.07 -11.96 25.11
CA ALA A 284 9.49 -11.66 25.28
C ALA A 284 10.00 -12.10 26.66
N ILE A 285 11.12 -12.85 26.67
CA ILE A 285 11.73 -13.34 27.90
C ILE A 285 12.58 -12.25 28.55
N SER A 286 13.21 -11.40 27.73
CA SER A 286 14.10 -10.33 28.18
C SER A 286 13.40 -8.97 28.11
N PRO A 287 13.46 -8.14 29.18
CA PRO A 287 12.97 -6.77 29.14
C PRO A 287 13.73 -5.92 28.10
N LEU A 288 15.01 -6.25 27.85
CA LEU A 288 15.81 -5.61 26.80
C LEU A 288 15.17 -5.75 25.43
N THR A 289 14.56 -6.89 25.12
CA THR A 289 13.91 -7.13 23.82
C THR A 289 12.73 -6.19 23.61
N SER A 290 11.93 -5.95 24.65
CA SER A 290 10.82 -4.99 24.60
C SER A 290 11.33 -3.55 24.43
N VAL A 291 12.42 -3.19 25.11
CA VAL A 291 13.07 -1.88 24.96
C VAL A 291 13.64 -1.69 23.55
N VAL A 292 14.24 -2.73 22.96
CA VAL A 292 14.77 -2.69 21.59
C VAL A 292 13.65 -2.54 20.57
N MET A 293 12.54 -3.27 20.71
CA MET A 293 11.36 -3.12 19.84
C MET A 293 10.81 -1.69 19.91
N LEU A 294 10.61 -1.17 21.12
CA LEU A 294 10.13 0.19 21.36
C LEU A 294 11.09 1.24 20.79
N GLY A 295 12.40 1.06 21.00
CA GLY A 295 13.44 1.96 20.52
C GLY A 295 13.59 1.93 18.99
N SER A 296 13.42 0.77 18.35
CA SER A 296 13.49 0.66 16.89
C SER A 296 12.32 1.37 16.23
N ASP A 297 11.10 1.21 16.76
CA ASP A 297 9.92 1.88 16.21
C ASP A 297 10.06 3.40 16.37
N ALA A 298 10.40 3.89 17.56
CA ALA A 298 10.67 5.32 17.80
C ALA A 298 11.76 5.89 16.87
N PHE A 299 12.82 5.12 16.57
CA PHE A 299 13.85 5.51 15.63
C PHE A 299 13.33 5.65 14.20
N PHE A 300 12.54 4.68 13.73
CA PHE A 300 11.95 4.74 12.39
C PHE A 300 10.98 5.89 12.25
N VAL A 301 10.17 6.17 13.28
CA VAL A 301 9.32 7.35 13.27
C VAL A 301 10.15 8.64 13.28
N MET A 302 11.20 8.73 14.09
CA MET A 302 12.09 9.90 14.08
C MET A 302 12.69 10.13 12.69
N LEU A 303 13.07 9.07 11.97
CA LEU A 303 13.52 9.17 10.58
C LEU A 303 12.40 9.63 9.62
N ALA A 304 11.18 9.15 9.78
CA ALA A 304 10.03 9.57 8.99
C ALA A 304 9.72 11.06 9.23
N LEU A 305 9.66 11.50 10.49
CA LEU A 305 9.49 12.89 10.90
C LEU A 305 10.60 13.77 10.33
N ARG A 306 11.85 13.32 10.42
CA ARG A 306 13.01 14.00 9.85
C ARG A 306 12.87 14.11 8.32
N SER A 307 12.48 13.05 7.63
CA SER A 307 12.27 13.08 6.19
C SER A 307 11.23 14.12 5.79
N ILE A 308 10.09 14.15 6.48
CA ILE A 308 8.98 15.09 6.23
C ILE A 308 9.40 16.53 6.51
N TYR A 309 10.20 16.76 7.56
CA TYR A 309 10.68 18.09 7.95
C TYR A 309 11.78 18.61 7.01
N TYR A 310 12.76 17.78 6.64
CA TYR A 310 13.88 18.21 5.79
C TYR A 310 13.49 18.28 4.30
N HIS A 311 12.68 17.35 3.78
CA HIS A 311 12.10 17.50 2.44
C HIS A 311 11.07 18.65 2.38
N ALA A 312 10.60 19.17 3.51
CA ALA A 312 9.76 20.38 3.55
C ALA A 312 10.53 21.68 3.30
N GLY A 313 11.87 21.70 3.38
CA GLY A 313 12.66 22.90 3.09
C GLY A 313 12.56 23.35 1.63
N ALA A 314 12.41 22.41 0.70
CA ALA A 314 12.26 22.68 -0.73
C ALA A 314 10.87 23.24 -1.08
N ASN A 315 9.81 22.76 -0.42
CA ASN A 315 8.42 23.20 -0.66
C ASN A 315 8.09 24.58 -0.06
N HIS A 316 9.00 25.15 0.73
CA HIS A 316 8.78 26.45 1.36
C HIS A 316 8.92 27.61 0.37
N SER A 317 9.52 27.39 -0.79
CA SER A 317 9.80 28.43 -1.81
C SER A 317 8.53 29.02 -2.39
N TRP A 318 7.65 28.19 -2.98
CA TRP A 318 6.41 28.67 -3.63
C TRP A 318 5.38 29.23 -2.63
N ARG A 319 5.36 28.69 -1.40
CA ARG A 319 4.40 29.13 -0.37
C ARG A 319 4.81 30.43 0.31
N LYS A 320 6.12 30.67 0.49
CA LYS A 320 6.62 31.93 1.08
C LYS A 320 6.27 33.15 0.21
N GLU A 321 6.00 32.93 -1.08
CA GLU A 321 5.58 33.98 -2.02
C GLU A 321 4.07 34.28 -1.98
N ARG A 322 3.22 33.35 -1.48
CA ARG A 322 1.74 33.42 -1.51
C ARG A 322 1.08 33.63 -0.14
N LEU A 323 1.72 34.37 0.75
CA LEU A 323 1.46 34.54 2.21
C LEU A 323 0.02 34.81 2.74
N ASN A 324 -1.03 34.86 1.92
CA ASN A 324 -2.37 35.29 2.34
C ASN A 324 -3.45 34.18 2.42
N GLY A 325 -3.20 32.96 1.91
CA GLY A 325 -4.21 31.88 1.84
C GLY A 325 -3.95 30.66 2.75
N GLY A 326 -4.99 29.83 2.93
CA GLY A 326 -4.84 28.49 3.52
C GLY A 326 -4.15 27.53 2.54
N TYR A 327 -3.41 26.53 3.04
CA TYR A 327 -2.63 25.63 2.17
C TYR A 327 -3.45 24.97 1.05
N LEU A 328 -4.69 24.59 1.35
CA LEU A 328 -5.60 23.99 0.38
C LEU A 328 -6.04 24.99 -0.69
N ASP A 329 -6.25 26.24 -0.32
CA ASP A 329 -6.64 27.31 -1.25
C ASP A 329 -5.48 27.70 -2.16
N ASP A 330 -4.27 27.83 -1.61
CA ASP A 330 -3.06 28.12 -2.39
C ASP A 330 -2.78 26.99 -3.40
N LEU A 331 -2.95 25.73 -2.98
CA LEU A 331 -2.79 24.56 -3.84
C LEU A 331 -3.84 24.54 -4.98
N MET A 332 -5.07 24.92 -4.67
CA MET A 332 -6.13 25.06 -5.65
C MET A 332 -5.80 26.11 -6.71
N GLU A 333 -5.21 27.24 -6.30
CA GLU A 333 -4.74 28.28 -7.22
C GLU A 333 -3.58 27.81 -8.09
N LEU A 334 -2.59 27.10 -7.52
CA LEU A 334 -1.51 26.47 -8.28
C LEU A 334 -2.03 25.52 -9.36
N ILE A 335 -3.03 24.70 -9.03
CA ILE A 335 -3.66 23.79 -9.99
C ILE A 335 -4.38 24.58 -11.09
N ARG A 336 -5.12 25.64 -10.75
CA ARG A 336 -5.75 26.51 -11.75
C ARG A 336 -4.71 27.09 -12.70
N GLU A 337 -3.60 27.59 -12.18
CA GLU A 337 -2.52 28.18 -12.97
C GLU A 337 -1.87 27.17 -13.91
N ALA A 338 -1.54 25.98 -13.39
CA ALA A 338 -0.98 24.88 -14.16
C ALA A 338 -1.87 24.48 -15.35
N PHE A 339 -3.20 24.40 -15.15
CA PHE A 339 -4.15 24.06 -16.22
C PHE A 339 -4.50 25.23 -17.15
N ARG A 340 -4.52 26.48 -16.66
CA ARG A 340 -4.69 27.67 -17.51
C ARG A 340 -3.55 27.80 -18.52
N TYR A 341 -2.32 27.53 -18.10
CA TYR A 341 -1.16 27.60 -18.98
C TYR A 341 -1.16 26.51 -20.05
N ALA A 342 -1.61 25.30 -19.69
CA ALA A 342 -1.74 24.20 -20.63
C ALA A 342 -2.73 24.47 -21.78
N ASN A 343 -3.64 25.45 -21.64
CA ASN A 343 -4.53 25.90 -22.71
C ASN A 343 -3.85 26.81 -23.76
N LYS A 344 -2.53 27.09 -23.64
CA LYS A 344 -1.80 27.86 -24.66
C LYS A 344 -1.36 26.94 -25.81
N PRO A 345 -1.43 27.42 -27.07
CA PRO A 345 -0.95 26.65 -28.22
C PRO A 345 0.55 26.34 -28.04
N ASN A 346 0.91 25.06 -28.19
CA ASN A 346 2.24 24.46 -27.94
C ASN A 346 2.62 24.12 -26.48
N ALA A 347 1.69 24.13 -25.53
CA ALA A 347 1.98 23.69 -24.16
C ALA A 347 1.97 22.15 -24.01
N PHE A 348 2.88 21.60 -23.20
CA PHE A 348 2.89 20.17 -22.86
C PHE A 348 1.66 19.79 -22.02
N PRO A 349 1.11 18.57 -22.20
CA PRO A 349 -0.02 18.11 -21.41
C PRO A 349 0.34 18.05 -19.92
N VAL A 350 -0.52 18.60 -19.07
CA VAL A 350 -0.34 18.59 -17.61
C VAL A 350 -0.39 17.14 -17.10
N PRO A 351 0.68 16.61 -16.49
CA PRO A 351 0.73 15.24 -15.99
C PRO A 351 0.00 15.07 -14.63
N ILE A 352 -1.06 15.86 -14.39
CA ILE A 352 -1.86 15.82 -13.16
C ILE A 352 -3.17 15.06 -13.44
N ARG A 353 -3.51 14.12 -12.56
CA ARG A 353 -4.76 13.36 -12.63
C ARG A 353 -5.90 14.21 -12.11
N VAL A 354 -6.95 14.41 -12.91
CA VAL A 354 -8.10 15.25 -12.53
C VAL A 354 -9.14 14.44 -11.76
N ARG A 355 -9.53 13.26 -12.27
CA ARG A 355 -10.54 12.39 -11.65
C ARG A 355 -9.91 11.26 -10.87
N ALA A 356 -10.48 10.96 -9.71
CA ALA A 356 -10.12 9.79 -8.92
C ALA A 356 -10.65 8.51 -9.59
N PRO A 357 -10.01 7.35 -9.38
CA PRO A 357 -10.54 6.06 -9.82
C PRO A 357 -11.81 5.62 -9.08
N ILE A 358 -12.06 6.23 -7.91
CA ILE A 358 -13.18 5.92 -7.01
C ILE A 358 -14.16 7.07 -7.01
N GLU A 359 -15.45 6.76 -6.81
CA GLU A 359 -16.47 7.78 -6.56
C GLU A 359 -16.24 8.47 -5.22
N LEU A 360 -15.93 9.77 -5.27
CA LEU A 360 -15.72 10.61 -4.10
C LEU A 360 -16.81 11.69 -4.04
N PRO A 361 -17.36 11.99 -2.86
CA PRO A 361 -18.37 13.02 -2.70
C PRO A 361 -17.76 14.40 -2.96
N LEU A 362 -18.45 15.21 -3.76
CA LEU A 362 -18.04 16.59 -4.08
C LEU A 362 -19.17 17.57 -3.76
N SER A 363 -18.80 18.75 -3.29
CA SER A 363 -19.70 19.90 -3.26
C SER A 363 -20.02 20.37 -4.68
N LEU A 364 -21.09 21.16 -4.83
CA LEU A 364 -21.48 21.72 -6.12
C LEU A 364 -20.37 22.62 -6.71
N GLU A 365 -19.66 23.37 -5.86
CA GLU A 365 -18.54 24.23 -6.27
C GLU A 365 -17.36 23.38 -6.78
N SER A 366 -16.96 22.37 -6.01
CA SER A 366 -15.90 21.43 -6.37
C SER A 366 -16.21 20.66 -7.66
N ALA A 367 -17.47 20.27 -7.86
CA ALA A 367 -17.91 19.61 -9.09
C ALA A 367 -17.78 20.53 -10.32
N ARG A 368 -18.13 21.82 -10.20
CA ARG A 368 -17.93 22.82 -11.27
C ARG A 368 -16.45 22.99 -11.58
N PHE A 369 -15.61 23.12 -10.55
CA PHE A 369 -14.16 23.24 -10.72
C PHE A 369 -13.56 22.05 -11.49
N ILE A 370 -13.95 20.82 -11.15
CA ILE A 370 -13.51 19.62 -11.91
C ILE A 370 -13.99 19.69 -13.36
N SER A 371 -15.23 20.10 -13.60
CA SER A 371 -15.77 20.24 -14.96
C SER A 371 -14.91 21.21 -15.78
N ASP A 372 -14.58 22.37 -15.23
CA ASP A 372 -13.74 23.38 -15.89
C ASP A 372 -12.36 22.84 -16.27
N LEU A 373 -11.72 22.09 -15.35
CA LEU A 373 -10.44 21.44 -15.61
C LEU A 373 -10.52 20.34 -16.67
N VAL A 374 -11.60 19.54 -16.68
CA VAL A 374 -11.83 18.53 -17.71
C VAL A 374 -12.04 19.18 -19.07
N HIS A 375 -12.78 20.29 -19.14
CA HIS A 375 -12.96 21.06 -20.37
C HIS A 375 -11.66 21.69 -20.88
N ALA A 376 -10.81 22.21 -19.99
CA ALA A 376 -9.47 22.67 -20.34
C ALA A 376 -8.63 21.51 -20.92
N LYS A 377 -8.59 20.36 -20.24
CA LYS A 377 -7.85 19.17 -20.69
C LYS A 377 -8.33 18.62 -22.04
N ARG A 378 -9.65 18.61 -22.30
CA ARG A 378 -10.23 18.15 -23.58
C ARG A 378 -9.88 19.06 -24.75
N ARG A 379 -9.87 20.38 -24.55
CA ARG A 379 -9.46 21.35 -25.60
C ARG A 379 -8.03 21.07 -26.08
N ASN A 380 -7.11 20.81 -25.16
CA ASN A 380 -5.72 20.49 -25.49
C ASN A 380 -5.58 19.18 -26.28
N ALA A 381 -6.38 18.16 -25.97
CA ALA A 381 -6.36 16.89 -26.70
C ALA A 381 -6.93 17.02 -28.13
N GLY A 382 -7.98 17.84 -28.31
CA GLY A 382 -8.56 18.14 -29.62
C GLY A 382 -7.65 18.99 -30.51
N GLU A 383 -6.99 20.00 -29.94
CA GLU A 383 -6.02 20.83 -30.67
C GLU A 383 -4.78 20.03 -31.10
N ALA A 384 -4.24 19.16 -30.24
CA ALA A 384 -3.12 18.28 -30.58
C ALA A 384 -3.43 17.30 -31.73
N GLN A 385 -4.68 16.82 -31.82
CA GLN A 385 -5.16 16.01 -32.95
C GLN A 385 -5.35 16.85 -34.23
N SER A 386 -5.76 18.11 -34.13
CA SER A 386 -5.88 18.98 -35.30
C SER A 386 -4.52 19.45 -35.85
N LEU A 387 -3.53 19.69 -34.97
CA LEU A 387 -2.16 20.07 -35.35
C LEU A 387 -1.40 18.92 -36.01
N SER A 388 -1.63 17.66 -35.61
CA SER A 388 -1.03 16.50 -36.27
C SER A 388 -1.61 16.26 -37.68
N VAL A 389 -2.89 16.55 -37.90
CA VAL A 389 -3.56 16.50 -39.21
C VAL A 389 -3.14 17.66 -40.12
N VAL A 390 -2.88 18.85 -39.57
CA VAL A 390 -2.35 19.99 -40.34
C VAL A 390 -0.87 19.79 -40.70
N SER A 391 -0.06 19.19 -39.81
CA SER A 391 1.35 18.87 -40.10
C SER A 391 1.52 17.80 -41.19
N THR A 392 0.56 16.89 -41.35
CA THR A 392 0.55 15.94 -42.48
C THR A 392 0.13 16.59 -43.80
N ARG A 393 -0.59 17.72 -43.74
CA ARG A 393 -1.03 18.49 -44.93
C ARG A 393 -0.02 19.55 -45.35
N SER A 394 0.85 20.03 -44.45
CA SER A 394 1.92 20.98 -44.76
C SER A 394 3.24 20.32 -45.20
N MET A 395 3.37 18.99 -45.08
CA MET A 395 4.49 18.21 -45.61
C MET A 395 4.22 17.59 -47.00
N SER A 396 3.22 18.06 -47.75
CA SER A 396 2.96 17.62 -49.14
C SER A 396 3.30 18.67 -50.20
N ARG A 397 4.21 19.62 -49.91
CA ARG A 397 4.62 20.64 -50.90
C ARG A 397 6.13 20.85 -50.94
N GLN A 398 6.87 19.77 -51.06
CA GLN A 398 8.26 19.79 -51.55
C GLN A 398 8.64 18.43 -52.12
N GLU A 399 7.99 18.02 -53.21
CA GLU A 399 8.50 16.95 -54.07
C GLU A 399 9.44 17.56 -55.11
N VAL A 400 10.73 17.44 -54.85
CA VAL A 400 11.77 17.51 -55.89
C VAL A 400 11.85 16.12 -56.52
N LYS A 401 11.55 16.08 -57.82
CA LYS A 401 11.67 14.92 -58.71
C LYS A 401 13.00 14.19 -58.55
N GLN A 402 12.95 12.87 -58.40
CA GLN A 402 13.95 12.00 -59.02
C GLN A 402 13.30 10.66 -59.42
N ASN A 403 13.15 10.51 -60.73
CA ASN A 403 12.70 9.31 -61.42
C ASN A 403 13.68 8.15 -61.19
N PHE A 404 13.16 6.94 -60.99
CA PHE A 404 13.70 5.75 -61.67
C PHE A 404 12.57 4.76 -61.95
N ASN A 405 12.26 4.64 -63.25
CA ASN A 405 11.45 3.57 -63.83
C ASN A 405 12.26 2.26 -63.84
N PHE A 406 11.60 1.12 -63.61
CA PHE A 406 11.43 0.12 -64.66
C PHE A 406 10.34 -0.88 -64.23
N GLY A 407 9.39 -1.12 -65.14
CA GLY A 407 8.18 -1.90 -64.90
C GLY A 407 8.31 -3.40 -65.17
N ASN A 408 7.34 -4.10 -64.59
CA ASN A 408 6.60 -5.31 -65.02
C ASN A 408 7.32 -6.41 -65.80
N VAL A 409 7.10 -7.68 -65.40
CA VAL A 409 6.02 -8.55 -65.93
C VAL A 409 6.04 -9.90 -65.20
N ASP A 410 4.85 -10.37 -64.80
CA ASP A 410 4.53 -11.67 -64.17
C ASP A 410 4.66 -12.87 -65.12
N ILE A 411 4.75 -14.11 -64.56
CA ILE A 411 4.03 -15.35 -64.98
C ILE A 411 4.31 -16.48 -63.95
N PHE A 412 3.26 -17.03 -63.32
CA PHE A 412 3.19 -18.26 -62.49
C PHE A 412 3.25 -19.56 -63.36
N PRO A 413 3.46 -20.83 -62.89
CA PRO A 413 2.77 -21.47 -61.73
C PRO A 413 3.40 -22.68 -60.94
N LYS A 414 2.78 -23.01 -59.78
CA LYS A 414 2.51 -24.33 -59.11
C LYS A 414 3.63 -25.31 -58.62
N GLY A 415 3.84 -25.35 -57.28
CA GLY A 415 4.01 -26.50 -56.31
C GLY A 415 5.05 -27.63 -56.53
N PRO A 416 5.20 -28.65 -55.62
CA PRO A 416 5.16 -28.71 -54.15
C PRO A 416 6.42 -29.41 -53.53
N GLY A 417 6.65 -29.35 -52.19
CA GLY A 417 7.43 -30.40 -51.48
C GLY A 417 8.67 -30.00 -50.63
N ARG A 418 8.48 -30.04 -49.30
CA ARG A 418 9.32 -30.53 -48.18
C ARG A 418 10.88 -30.42 -48.14
N VAL A 419 11.29 -29.80 -47.02
CA VAL A 419 12.39 -30.11 -46.07
C VAL A 419 13.84 -29.75 -46.43
N HIS A 420 14.41 -28.78 -45.69
CA HIS A 420 15.63 -28.98 -44.89
C HIS A 420 15.82 -27.85 -43.86
N ALA A 421 16.06 -28.23 -42.60
CA ALA A 421 16.50 -27.35 -41.54
C ALA A 421 18.03 -27.24 -41.56
N ILE A 422 18.59 -26.02 -41.66
CA ILE A 422 19.97 -25.73 -41.25
C ILE A 422 20.04 -24.32 -40.63
N SER A 423 20.59 -24.32 -39.42
CA SER A 423 21.08 -23.21 -38.60
C SER A 423 21.99 -22.23 -39.35
N SER A 424 21.83 -20.92 -39.13
CA SER A 424 22.83 -20.06 -38.46
C SER A 424 22.72 -18.57 -38.83
N ARG A 425 22.74 -17.74 -37.77
CA ARG A 425 23.39 -16.43 -37.59
C ARG A 425 23.28 -15.32 -38.67
N SER A 426 22.96 -14.14 -38.13
CA SER A 426 23.50 -12.82 -38.48
C SER A 426 22.92 -12.12 -39.71
N LEU A 427 22.17 -11.03 -39.47
CA LEU A 427 22.47 -9.72 -40.06
C LEU A 427 21.73 -8.57 -39.35
N ALA A 428 22.55 -7.65 -38.84
CA ALA A 428 22.35 -6.19 -38.72
C ALA A 428 21.18 -5.64 -37.88
N ARG A 429 21.44 -5.55 -36.57
CA ARG A 429 20.89 -4.54 -35.66
C ARG A 429 21.54 -3.18 -36.00
N THR A 430 20.88 -2.37 -36.83
CA THR A 430 21.27 -0.97 -37.04
C THR A 430 20.87 -0.12 -35.84
N ASN A 431 21.83 0.68 -35.38
CA ASN A 431 21.84 1.36 -34.09
C ASN A 431 20.81 2.50 -34.01
N PHE A 432 19.76 2.30 -33.20
CA PHE A 432 18.80 3.35 -32.81
C PHE A 432 19.38 4.33 -31.75
N GLU A 433 20.59 4.05 -31.23
CA GLU A 433 21.23 4.87 -30.19
C GLU A 433 21.94 6.12 -30.73
N GLU A 434 22.27 6.18 -32.02
CA GLU A 434 23.02 7.31 -32.59
C GLU A 434 22.12 8.50 -32.91
N VAL A 435 20.86 8.25 -33.29
CA VAL A 435 19.86 9.30 -33.54
C VAL A 435 19.40 9.96 -32.24
N VAL A 436 19.40 9.24 -31.12
CA VAL A 436 19.02 9.81 -29.81
C VAL A 436 20.15 10.67 -29.22
N ARG A 437 21.41 10.42 -29.59
CA ARG A 437 22.58 11.12 -29.01
C ARG A 437 22.84 12.50 -29.64
N ALA A 438 22.36 12.76 -30.85
CA ALA A 438 22.55 14.04 -31.54
C ALA A 438 21.64 15.19 -31.02
N SER A 439 20.65 14.92 -30.17
CA SER A 439 19.78 15.94 -29.56
C SER A 439 20.24 16.41 -28.16
N ALA A 440 21.41 15.96 -27.69
CA ALA A 440 21.96 16.33 -26.38
C ALA A 440 23.01 17.44 -26.51
N ARG A 441 22.62 18.63 -26.99
CA ARG A 441 23.31 19.87 -26.63
C ARG A 441 22.56 20.49 -25.46
N PRO A 442 23.19 20.70 -24.28
CA PRO A 442 22.55 21.39 -23.19
C PRO A 442 22.50 22.88 -23.55
N THR A 443 21.38 23.32 -24.14
CA THR A 443 21.05 24.73 -24.11
C THR A 443 20.60 25.03 -22.69
N THR A 444 21.41 25.76 -21.95
CA THR A 444 21.07 26.31 -20.63
C THR A 444 19.94 27.34 -20.80
N VAL A 445 18.71 26.84 -20.95
CA VAL A 445 17.50 27.65 -20.84
C VAL A 445 17.08 27.56 -19.39
N ALA A 446 17.11 28.69 -18.67
CA ALA A 446 16.53 28.77 -17.33
C ALA A 446 15.11 28.20 -17.37
N PRO A 447 14.69 27.37 -16.39
CA PRO A 447 13.34 26.82 -16.38
C PRO A 447 12.35 27.99 -16.46
N SER A 448 11.49 27.98 -17.48
CA SER A 448 10.41 28.97 -17.57
C SER A 448 9.61 28.94 -16.27
N SER A 449 9.14 30.09 -15.77
CA SER A 449 8.26 30.16 -14.58
C SER A 449 7.07 29.19 -14.63
N ASN A 450 6.73 28.72 -15.84
CA ASN A 450 5.57 27.88 -16.15
C ASN A 450 5.82 26.37 -15.93
N SER A 451 7.05 25.89 -16.16
CA SER A 451 7.44 24.52 -15.75
C SER A 451 7.53 24.39 -14.23
N VAL A 452 7.77 25.52 -13.56
CA VAL A 452 7.82 25.61 -12.09
C VAL A 452 6.42 25.44 -11.50
N ALA A 453 5.38 26.13 -12.00
CA ALA A 453 4.00 25.98 -11.48
C ALA A 453 3.44 24.54 -11.61
N ILE A 454 3.75 23.83 -12.71
CA ILE A 454 3.33 22.41 -12.88
C ILE A 454 4.09 21.50 -11.91
N ALA A 455 5.39 21.73 -11.72
CA ALA A 455 6.22 20.99 -10.78
C ALA A 455 5.74 21.23 -9.34
N ASP A 456 5.54 22.49 -8.96
CA ASP A 456 5.07 22.90 -7.63
C ASP A 456 3.69 22.32 -7.30
N ALA A 457 2.74 22.36 -8.24
CA ALA A 457 1.42 21.76 -8.06
C ALA A 457 1.52 20.24 -7.85
N ARG A 458 2.37 19.56 -8.63
CA ARG A 458 2.59 18.11 -8.48
C ARG A 458 3.26 17.77 -7.16
N ASP A 459 4.28 18.52 -6.76
CA ASP A 459 5.04 18.27 -5.54
C ASP A 459 4.18 18.57 -4.30
N ALA A 460 3.32 19.59 -4.36
CA ALA A 460 2.35 19.89 -3.31
C ALA A 460 1.29 18.79 -3.18
N LEU A 461 0.71 18.31 -4.29
CA LEU A 461 -0.21 17.16 -4.31
C LEU A 461 0.46 15.90 -3.74
N GLN A 462 1.70 15.61 -4.14
CA GLN A 462 2.46 14.46 -3.62
C GLN A 462 2.72 14.59 -2.12
N THR A 463 3.03 15.79 -1.65
CA THR A 463 3.31 16.05 -0.24
C THR A 463 2.07 15.85 0.63
N LEU A 464 0.90 16.30 0.15
CA LEU A 464 -0.38 16.11 0.84
C LEU A 464 -0.78 14.63 0.89
N PHE A 465 -0.52 13.87 -0.18
CA PHE A 465 -0.78 12.43 -0.18
C PHE A 465 0.19 11.65 0.70
N HIS A 466 1.47 12.02 0.68
CA HIS A 466 2.46 11.43 1.57
C HIS A 466 2.10 11.66 3.04
N SER A 467 1.57 12.85 3.39
CA SER A 467 1.11 13.09 4.76
C SER A 467 -0.10 12.23 5.12
N GLU A 468 -1.04 12.02 4.20
CA GLU A 468 -2.17 11.10 4.40
C GLU A 468 -1.70 9.68 4.74
N TYR A 469 -0.77 9.13 3.95
CA TYR A 469 -0.17 7.80 4.18
C TYR A 469 0.53 7.71 5.55
N VAL A 470 1.39 8.69 5.89
CA VAL A 470 2.14 8.66 7.14
C VAL A 470 1.22 8.77 8.35
N VAL A 471 0.20 9.64 8.29
CA VAL A 471 -0.77 9.80 9.38
C VAL A 471 -1.56 8.50 9.61
N MET A 472 -1.93 7.79 8.56
CA MET A 472 -2.59 6.48 8.67
C MET A 472 -1.69 5.43 9.33
N ALA A 473 -0.41 5.37 8.94
CA ALA A 473 0.56 4.42 9.49
C ALA A 473 0.81 4.66 10.99
N GLU A 474 1.06 5.92 11.38
CA GLU A 474 1.26 6.28 12.79
C GLU A 474 -0.03 6.10 13.61
N PHE A 475 -1.20 6.30 13.01
CA PHE A 475 -2.47 6.04 13.69
C PHE A 475 -2.63 4.56 14.06
N VAL A 476 -2.32 3.63 13.17
CA VAL A 476 -2.41 2.20 13.49
C VAL A 476 -1.37 1.78 14.52
N GLU A 477 -0.15 2.32 14.43
CA GLU A 477 0.94 2.12 15.40
C GLU A 477 0.58 2.65 16.79
N CYS A 478 -0.15 3.77 16.88
CA CYS A 478 -0.64 4.31 18.14
C CYS A 478 -1.88 3.60 18.71
N ALA A 479 -2.88 3.29 17.87
CA ALA A 479 -4.18 2.81 18.34
C ALA A 479 -4.19 1.32 18.69
N ILE A 480 -3.46 0.48 17.94
CA ILE A 480 -3.48 -0.97 18.12
C ILE A 480 -2.91 -1.41 19.47
N PRO A 481 -1.76 -0.90 19.97
CA PRO A 481 -1.24 -1.31 21.27
C PRO A 481 -2.20 -1.04 22.43
N ILE A 482 -2.92 0.09 22.38
CA ILE A 482 -3.95 0.45 23.36
C ILE A 482 -5.08 -0.59 23.33
N LEU A 483 -5.63 -0.85 22.14
CA LEU A 483 -6.73 -1.80 21.96
C LEU A 483 -6.31 -3.24 22.29
N TYR A 484 -5.09 -3.63 21.96
CA TYR A 484 -4.52 -4.92 22.30
C TYR A 484 -4.36 -5.08 23.81
N GLY A 485 -3.88 -4.07 24.53
CA GLY A 485 -3.79 -4.09 25.99
C GLY A 485 -5.16 -4.26 26.66
N VAL A 486 -6.20 -3.58 26.15
CA VAL A 486 -7.59 -3.76 26.61
C VAL A 486 -8.07 -5.19 26.31
N TYR A 487 -7.87 -5.67 25.09
CA TYR A 487 -8.23 -7.04 24.69
C TYR A 487 -7.56 -8.08 25.58
N LEU A 488 -6.25 -7.96 25.84
CA LEU A 488 -5.50 -8.89 26.67
C LEU A 488 -6.02 -8.88 28.12
N THR A 489 -6.36 -7.70 28.65
CA THR A 489 -6.96 -7.58 29.98
C THR A 489 -8.29 -8.33 30.05
N CYS A 490 -9.16 -8.15 29.05
CA CYS A 490 -10.41 -8.92 28.96
C CYS A 490 -10.15 -10.43 28.86
N LEU A 491 -9.26 -10.85 27.96
CA LEU A 491 -8.93 -12.26 27.74
C LEU A 491 -8.40 -12.90 29.03
N TYR A 492 -7.49 -12.25 29.76
CA TYR A 492 -6.88 -12.79 30.98
C TYR A 492 -7.90 -13.16 32.07
N HIS A 493 -9.01 -12.43 32.14
CA HIS A 493 -10.08 -12.68 33.12
C HIS A 493 -11.15 -13.66 32.63
N LEU A 494 -11.08 -14.13 31.37
CA LEU A 494 -12.03 -15.07 30.80
C LEU A 494 -11.51 -16.52 30.90
N PRO A 495 -12.40 -17.52 31.04
CA PRO A 495 -12.02 -18.94 31.09
C PRO A 495 -11.30 -19.40 29.81
N THR A 496 -11.52 -18.68 28.71
CA THR A 496 -10.90 -18.93 27.41
C THR A 496 -9.38 -18.74 27.43
N ALA A 497 -8.83 -17.94 28.36
CA ALA A 497 -7.38 -17.74 28.51
C ALA A 497 -6.59 -19.04 28.66
N ALA A 498 -7.21 -20.11 29.20
CA ALA A 498 -6.55 -21.40 29.37
C ALA A 498 -6.22 -22.10 28.03
N TYR A 499 -6.83 -21.68 26.92
CA TYR A 499 -6.68 -22.30 25.60
C TYR A 499 -5.69 -21.58 24.69
N TYR A 500 -5.10 -20.47 25.13
CA TYR A 500 -4.05 -19.78 24.39
C TYR A 500 -2.68 -20.07 25.01
N PRO A 501 -1.66 -20.47 24.21
CA PRO A 501 -0.34 -20.81 24.73
C PRO A 501 0.33 -19.70 25.55
N HIS A 502 0.10 -18.44 25.18
CA HIS A 502 0.74 -17.28 25.80
C HIS A 502 0.03 -16.80 27.08
N THR A 503 -1.27 -17.04 27.24
CA THR A 503 -2.01 -16.70 28.48
C THR A 503 -2.16 -17.87 29.44
N ARG A 504 -2.16 -19.13 28.97
CA ARG A 504 -2.38 -20.33 29.80
C ARG A 504 -1.40 -20.45 30.97
N SER A 505 -0.15 -20.03 30.77
CA SER A 505 0.91 -20.07 31.79
C SER A 505 1.32 -18.68 32.29
N MET A 506 0.49 -17.67 32.03
CA MET A 506 0.80 -16.29 32.39
C MET A 506 0.49 -16.02 33.87
N THR A 507 1.55 -15.79 34.65
CA THR A 507 1.42 -15.42 36.07
C THR A 507 0.93 -13.97 36.21
N PRO A 508 0.33 -13.58 37.36
CA PRO A 508 -0.08 -12.20 37.60
C PRO A 508 1.05 -11.18 37.46
N GLU A 509 2.28 -11.55 37.84
CA GLU A 509 3.46 -10.69 37.71
C GLU A 509 3.85 -10.49 36.25
N LYS A 510 3.82 -11.56 35.45
CA LYS A 510 4.08 -11.49 34.00
C LYS A 510 2.98 -10.70 33.30
N PHE A 511 1.72 -10.87 33.69
CA PHE A 511 0.62 -10.07 33.17
C PHE A 511 0.83 -8.58 33.47
N LYS A 512 1.15 -8.21 34.73
CA LYS A 512 1.44 -6.83 35.12
C LYS A 512 2.61 -6.25 34.32
N SER A 513 3.68 -7.02 34.13
CA SER A 513 4.84 -6.62 33.31
C SER A 513 4.46 -6.38 31.84
N ALA A 514 3.69 -7.30 31.24
CA ALA A 514 3.20 -7.14 29.87
C ALA A 514 2.32 -5.89 29.71
N GLN A 515 1.42 -5.64 30.66
CA GLN A 515 0.57 -4.45 30.66
C GLN A 515 1.37 -3.15 30.78
N LEU A 516 2.42 -3.13 31.62
CA LEU A 516 3.33 -2.00 31.72
C LEU A 516 4.08 -1.76 30.40
N ASN A 517 4.55 -2.82 29.74
CA ASN A 517 5.20 -2.72 28.43
C ASN A 517 4.26 -2.15 27.37
N PHE A 518 2.99 -2.57 27.33
CA PHE A 518 2.00 -2.01 26.41
C PHE A 518 1.67 -0.55 26.71
N MET A 519 1.60 -0.17 27.98
CA MET A 519 1.37 1.22 28.37
C MET A 519 2.55 2.11 27.95
N MET A 520 3.80 1.65 28.15
CA MET A 520 4.99 2.36 27.66
C MET A 520 5.00 2.45 26.14
N TYR A 521 4.64 1.36 25.45
CA TYR A 521 4.55 1.36 23.99
C TYR A 521 3.51 2.35 23.48
N ALA A 522 2.29 2.28 24.01
CA ALA A 522 1.23 3.22 23.70
C ALA A 522 1.61 4.68 24.00
N MET A 523 2.38 4.93 25.05
CA MET A 523 2.84 6.29 25.38
C MET A 523 3.84 6.82 24.35
N VAL A 524 4.84 6.02 23.96
CA VAL A 524 5.82 6.41 22.94
C VAL A 524 5.12 6.67 21.61
N GLU A 525 4.24 5.77 21.18
CA GLU A 525 3.49 5.91 19.94
C GLU A 525 2.52 7.09 19.98
N PHE A 526 1.89 7.36 21.13
CA PHE A 526 1.05 8.55 21.28
C PHE A 526 1.86 9.84 21.18
N VAL A 527 3.03 9.92 21.83
CA VAL A 527 3.93 11.07 21.73
C VAL A 527 4.42 11.25 20.30
N SER A 528 4.73 10.15 19.62
CA SER A 528 5.11 10.12 18.21
C SER A 528 4.00 10.69 17.30
N PHE A 529 2.80 10.13 17.40
CA PHE A 529 1.62 10.56 16.65
C PHE A 529 1.24 12.01 16.93
N ALA A 530 1.31 12.44 18.20
CA ALA A 530 1.07 13.83 18.59
C ALA A 530 2.12 14.78 18.00
N SER A 531 3.40 14.38 18.00
CA SER A 531 4.51 15.14 17.43
C SER A 531 4.36 15.28 15.90
N LEU A 532 4.07 14.18 15.21
CA LEU A 532 3.73 14.21 13.78
C LEU A 532 2.56 15.16 13.52
N SER A 533 1.48 14.99 14.29
CA SER A 533 0.25 15.76 14.13
C SER A 533 0.51 17.27 14.29
N LEU A 534 1.34 17.65 15.26
CA LEU A 534 1.74 19.03 15.48
C LEU A 534 2.62 19.57 14.33
N LEU A 535 3.59 18.80 13.86
CA LEU A 535 4.45 19.19 12.74
C LEU A 535 3.66 19.38 11.45
N LEU A 536 2.77 18.44 11.13
CA LEU A 536 1.92 18.53 9.94
C LEU A 536 0.89 19.67 10.09
N LYS A 537 0.35 19.92 11.29
CA LYS A 537 -0.52 21.08 11.54
C LYS A 537 0.21 22.40 11.32
N ARG A 538 1.46 22.52 11.79
CA ARG A 538 2.31 23.69 11.51
C ARG A 538 2.62 23.81 10.01
N LYS A 539 2.82 22.69 9.32
CA LYS A 539 3.13 22.65 7.89
C LYS A 539 1.94 23.03 7.02
N PHE A 540 0.76 22.46 7.23
CA PHE A 540 -0.39 22.65 6.34
C PHE A 540 -1.43 23.65 6.87
N GLY A 541 -1.39 24.01 8.15
CA GLY A 541 -2.36 24.92 8.76
C GLY A 541 -3.68 24.26 9.20
N PHE A 542 -3.89 22.97 8.94
CA PHE A 542 -5.06 22.21 9.39
C PHE A 542 -4.65 20.97 10.21
N SER A 543 -5.58 20.42 11.00
CA SER A 543 -5.31 19.21 11.80
C SER A 543 -5.25 17.96 10.92
N PRO A 544 -4.18 17.14 10.97
CA PRO A 544 -4.07 15.91 10.17
C PRO A 544 -5.12 14.86 10.49
N LEU A 545 -5.78 14.97 11.65
CA LEU A 545 -6.93 14.12 12.01
C LEU A 545 -8.06 14.24 10.97
N TYR A 546 -8.19 15.38 10.28
CA TYR A 546 -9.14 15.51 9.19
C TYR A 546 -8.78 14.63 7.98
N GLN A 547 -7.49 14.52 7.64
CA GLN A 547 -7.06 13.61 6.56
C GLN A 547 -7.35 12.18 6.97
N LEU A 548 -7.02 11.81 8.21
CA LEU A 548 -7.30 10.49 8.74
C LEU A 548 -8.80 10.18 8.69
N ALA A 549 -9.64 11.02 9.29
CA ALA A 549 -11.09 10.81 9.32
C ALA A 549 -11.72 10.79 7.91
N PHE A 550 -11.22 11.62 6.99
CA PHE A 550 -11.62 11.58 5.59
C PHE A 550 -11.37 10.19 4.98
N VAL A 551 -10.19 9.60 5.17
CA VAL A 551 -9.90 8.24 4.66
C VAL A 551 -10.77 7.19 5.36
N LEU A 552 -10.87 7.27 6.70
CA LEU A 552 -11.64 6.31 7.51
C LEU A 552 -13.13 6.28 7.12
N GLU A 553 -13.72 7.42 6.76
CA GLU A 553 -15.13 7.49 6.33
C GLU A 553 -15.31 7.18 4.83
N THR A 554 -14.44 7.68 3.95
CA THR A 554 -14.59 7.47 2.50
C THR A 554 -14.29 6.04 2.07
N GLN A 555 -13.45 5.31 2.81
CA GLN A 555 -13.00 3.96 2.47
C GLN A 555 -13.38 2.94 3.56
N ARG A 556 -14.48 3.22 4.29
CA ARG A 556 -14.92 2.43 5.46
C ARG A 556 -15.10 0.94 5.16
N GLY A 557 -15.57 0.57 3.98
CA GLY A 557 -15.85 -0.82 3.60
C GLY A 557 -14.57 -1.65 3.52
N ILE A 558 -13.62 -1.21 2.69
CA ILE A 558 -12.29 -1.83 2.58
C ILE A 558 -11.59 -1.87 3.94
N LEU A 559 -11.63 -0.76 4.66
CA LEU A 559 -10.93 -0.61 5.92
C LEU A 559 -11.41 -1.59 6.99
N GLN A 560 -12.74 -1.61 7.23
CA GLN A 560 -13.32 -2.55 8.20
C GLN A 560 -13.03 -3.99 7.81
N GLY A 561 -13.08 -4.31 6.51
CA GLY A 561 -12.71 -5.64 6.01
C GLY A 561 -11.28 -6.04 6.39
N HIS A 562 -10.31 -5.13 6.25
CA HIS A 562 -8.92 -5.38 6.66
C HIS A 562 -8.78 -5.51 8.18
N PHE A 563 -9.43 -4.65 8.96
CA PHE A 563 -9.39 -4.74 10.42
C PHE A 563 -9.99 -6.05 10.93
N PHE A 564 -11.17 -6.44 10.45
CA PHE A 564 -11.78 -7.71 10.82
C PHE A 564 -10.93 -8.90 10.39
N LEU A 565 -10.35 -8.86 9.19
CA LEU A 565 -9.43 -9.91 8.72
C LEU A 565 -8.24 -10.05 9.67
N TRP A 566 -7.44 -9.00 9.85
CA TRP A 566 -6.17 -9.13 10.54
C TRP A 566 -6.29 -9.24 12.05
N VAL A 567 -7.19 -8.47 12.69
CA VAL A 567 -7.41 -8.57 14.14
C VAL A 567 -7.99 -9.93 14.50
N SER A 568 -9.04 -10.39 13.82
CA SER A 568 -9.63 -11.70 14.12
C SER A 568 -8.68 -12.84 13.78
N TRP A 569 -7.90 -12.71 12.70
CA TRP A 569 -6.93 -13.72 12.31
C TRP A 569 -5.83 -13.89 13.35
N ILE A 570 -5.14 -12.80 13.69
CA ILE A 570 -3.94 -12.85 14.53
C ILE A 570 -4.29 -13.24 15.97
N LEU A 571 -5.40 -12.73 16.49
CA LEU A 571 -5.81 -13.05 17.86
C LEU A 571 -6.30 -14.49 17.99
N GLN A 572 -6.89 -15.08 16.95
CA GLN A 572 -7.43 -16.45 17.00
C GLN A 572 -6.43 -17.52 16.56
N ILE A 573 -5.43 -17.21 15.72
CA ILE A 573 -4.54 -18.24 15.12
C ILE A 573 -3.81 -19.09 16.16
N THR A 574 -3.47 -18.52 17.32
CA THR A 574 -2.70 -19.23 18.36
C THR A 574 -3.56 -20.13 19.26
N LEU A 575 -4.88 -20.12 19.10
CA LEU A 575 -5.80 -20.96 19.87
C LEU A 575 -5.50 -22.46 19.62
N VAL A 576 -5.43 -23.27 20.69
CA VAL A 576 -5.11 -24.71 20.57
C VAL A 576 -6.10 -25.49 19.70
N HIS A 577 -7.35 -25.04 19.60
CA HIS A 577 -8.38 -25.60 18.72
C HIS A 577 -8.07 -25.45 17.23
N ASN A 578 -7.11 -24.61 16.87
CA ASN A 578 -6.58 -24.51 15.51
C ASN A 578 -5.45 -25.50 15.22
N GLY A 579 -5.17 -26.44 16.14
CA GLY A 579 -4.16 -27.48 15.95
C GLY A 579 -2.75 -26.93 15.74
N VAL A 580 -2.48 -25.76 16.33
CA VAL A 580 -1.19 -25.10 16.24
C VAL A 580 -0.28 -25.63 17.35
N ASP A 581 0.69 -26.49 16.99
CA ASP A 581 1.87 -26.74 17.81
C ASP A 581 3.07 -26.02 17.17
N LEU A 582 3.32 -24.78 17.60
CA LEU A 582 4.46 -23.98 17.11
C LEU A 582 5.82 -24.62 17.45
N LYS A 583 5.86 -25.64 18.32
CA LYS A 583 7.08 -26.41 18.63
C LYS A 583 7.26 -27.62 17.72
N ALA A 584 6.23 -28.04 16.96
CA ALA A 584 6.29 -29.25 16.13
C ALA A 584 7.40 -29.25 15.06
N PRO A 585 7.75 -28.15 14.39
CA PRO A 585 8.85 -28.16 13.41
C PRO A 585 10.24 -28.36 14.02
N PHE A 586 10.35 -28.31 15.35
CA PHE A 586 11.61 -28.30 16.10
C PHE A 586 11.68 -29.42 17.16
N LYS A 587 10.70 -30.33 17.13
CA LYS A 587 10.70 -31.63 17.82
C LYS A 587 10.99 -32.70 16.79
#